data_AF-A0A6M0F0F5-F1
#
_entry.id   AF-A0A6M0F0F5-F1
#
_cell.length_a   1.000
_cell.length_b   1.000
_cell.length_c   1.000
_cell.angle_alpha   90.00
_cell.angle_beta   90.00
_cell.angle_gamma   90.00
#
_symmetry.space_group_name_H-M   'P 1'
#
loop_
_entity.id
_entity.type
_entity.pdbx_description
1 polymer ?
#
loop_
_entity_poly.entity_id
_entity_poly.type
_entity_poly.pdbx_seq_one_letter_code
_entity_poly.pdbx_strand_id
1 'polypeptide(L)'
;MKTFLQIFAIALLVSITGLAGYAQTSSRKLNYLAQGQGARFQESQLSVALPQLATVRPKQGDSMTGKLTKLNQQELTISNDNSSKSLPISQINNIAFKGDVWITKANGRRIRMRGADKASSGQQIWREVPLAAFNLQQPPEQAILSLGTVLSGEDLADILSISRDSTYVVQEILFESPGTMTIKAVPID
;
A
#
# COMPACT_ATOMS: atom_id res chain seq x y z
N MET A 1 19.69 -54.33 -51.74
CA MET A 1 18.97 -54.47 -53.04
C MET A 1 17.64 -53.72 -52.89
N LYS A 2 17.26 -52.80 -53.81
CA LYS A 2 16.38 -52.98 -54.99
C LYS A 2 14.98 -53.56 -54.65
N THR A 3 13.80 -53.17 -55.15
CA THR A 3 13.24 -52.11 -56.08
C THR A 3 11.68 -52.27 -56.02
N PHE A 4 10.73 -51.41 -56.45
CA PHE A 4 10.65 -50.08 -57.12
C PHE A 4 9.24 -49.47 -56.81
N LEU A 5 9.05 -48.14 -56.65
CA LEU A 5 8.54 -47.12 -57.61
C LEU A 5 7.00 -47.04 -57.87
N GLN A 6 6.40 -45.89 -57.48
CA GLN A 6 5.22 -45.14 -58.01
C GLN A 6 3.86 -45.81 -58.35
N ILE A 7 2.76 -45.05 -58.10
CA ILE A 7 1.84 -44.48 -59.13
C ILE A 7 0.93 -43.40 -58.50
N PHE A 8 0.27 -42.57 -59.33
CA PHE A 8 -0.43 -41.30 -59.01
C PHE A 8 -1.97 -41.39 -59.11
N ALA A 9 -2.71 -40.74 -58.19
CA ALA A 9 -4.10 -40.21 -58.32
C ALA A 9 -4.40 -39.41 -57.02
N ILE A 10 -4.92 -38.17 -56.96
CA ILE A 10 -5.89 -37.38 -57.75
C ILE A 10 -7.32 -37.95 -57.63
N ALA A 11 -8.33 -37.26 -57.09
CA ALA A 11 -8.43 -36.05 -56.25
C ALA A 11 -9.86 -35.95 -55.68
N LEU A 12 -10.13 -35.02 -54.75
CA LEU A 12 -11.39 -34.27 -54.74
C LEU A 12 -11.25 -32.93 -53.99
N LEU A 13 -11.96 -31.89 -54.45
CA LEU A 13 -12.16 -30.65 -53.69
C LEU A 13 -13.34 -30.82 -52.72
N VAL A 14 -13.27 -30.15 -51.57
CA VAL A 14 -14.46 -29.66 -50.85
C VAL A 14 -14.27 -28.17 -50.58
N SER A 15 -15.11 -27.36 -51.20
CA SER A 15 -15.08 -25.90 -51.08
C SER A 15 -15.64 -25.47 -49.72
N ILE A 16 -14.80 -24.92 -48.84
CA ILE A 16 -15.30 -24.27 -47.61
C ILE A 16 -15.82 -22.89 -48.00
N THR A 17 -17.14 -22.77 -48.18
CA THR A 17 -17.81 -21.47 -48.29
C THR A 17 -17.66 -20.72 -46.97
N GLY A 18 -17.23 -19.45 -47.05
CA GLY A 18 -16.83 -18.70 -45.87
C GLY A 18 -17.99 -18.20 -45.02
N LEU A 19 -17.76 -18.08 -43.72
CA LEU A 19 -18.41 -17.06 -42.90
C LEU A 19 -17.40 -15.95 -42.63
N ALA A 20 -17.65 -14.78 -43.22
CA ALA A 20 -16.95 -13.56 -42.85
C ALA A 20 -17.39 -13.17 -41.44
N GLY A 21 -16.63 -13.61 -40.43
CA GLY A 21 -16.82 -13.21 -39.05
C GLY A 21 -16.57 -11.73 -38.91
N TYR A 22 -17.64 -10.92 -38.92
CA TYR A 22 -17.56 -9.49 -38.69
C TYR A 22 -16.84 -9.24 -37.35
N ALA A 23 -15.68 -8.59 -37.41
CA ALA A 23 -14.95 -8.12 -36.25
C ALA A 23 -15.70 -6.93 -35.62
N GLN A 24 -16.85 -7.22 -35.03
CA GLN A 24 -17.76 -6.23 -34.46
C GLN A 24 -17.11 -5.67 -33.20
N THR A 25 -16.53 -4.48 -33.33
CA THR A 25 -15.85 -3.71 -32.27
C THR A 25 -16.87 -3.22 -31.24
N SER A 26 -17.42 -4.16 -30.48
CA SER A 26 -18.34 -3.88 -29.38
C SER A 26 -17.55 -3.31 -28.21
N SER A 27 -17.33 -2.00 -28.26
CA SER A 27 -16.79 -1.18 -27.17
C SER A 27 -17.75 -1.20 -25.97
N ARG A 28 -17.82 -2.35 -25.29
CA ARG A 28 -18.80 -2.63 -24.24
C ARG A 28 -18.44 -1.85 -22.99
N LYS A 29 -18.94 -0.62 -22.96
CA LYS A 29 -18.94 0.32 -21.82
C LYS A 29 -19.10 -0.48 -20.51
N LEU A 30 -18.07 -0.44 -19.66
CA LEU A 30 -18.03 -1.26 -18.45
C LEU A 30 -19.04 -0.70 -17.44
N ASN A 31 -20.27 -1.21 -17.47
CA ASN A 31 -21.32 -0.78 -16.57
C ASN A 31 -20.95 -1.19 -15.13
N TYR A 32 -20.57 -0.20 -14.32
CA TYR A 32 -20.32 -0.34 -12.89
C TYR A 32 -21.61 -0.71 -12.14
N LEU A 33 -21.91 -1.99 -12.07
CA LEU A 33 -22.95 -2.58 -11.22
C LEU A 33 -22.34 -3.62 -10.26
N ALA A 34 -21.35 -3.15 -9.50
CA ALA A 34 -20.77 -3.83 -8.32
C ALA A 34 -20.99 -3.00 -7.03
N GLN A 35 -21.97 -2.08 -7.04
CA GLN A 35 -22.39 -1.34 -5.86
C GLN A 35 -23.21 -2.26 -4.95
N GLY A 36 -22.71 -2.50 -3.74
CA GLY A 36 -23.36 -3.36 -2.73
C GLY A 36 -22.39 -4.04 -1.77
N GLN A 37 -21.19 -4.40 -2.25
CA GLN A 37 -20.15 -5.05 -1.41
C GLN A 37 -18.79 -4.32 -1.44
N GLY A 38 -18.40 -3.68 -2.54
CA GLY A 38 -17.10 -2.99 -2.63
C GLY A 38 -16.96 -1.75 -1.73
N ALA A 39 -18.04 -0.99 -1.52
CA ALA A 39 -18.01 0.27 -0.77
C ALA A 39 -17.55 0.10 0.69
N ARG A 40 -18.13 -0.87 1.40
CA ARG A 40 -17.80 -1.17 2.81
C ARG A 40 -16.35 -1.58 3.05
N PHE A 41 -15.65 -2.08 2.04
CA PHE A 41 -14.22 -2.38 2.15
C PHE A 41 -13.35 -1.12 2.05
N GLN A 42 -13.73 -0.12 1.24
CA GLN A 42 -13.02 1.17 1.20
C GLN A 42 -13.28 2.00 2.46
N GLU A 43 -14.49 1.92 3.03
CA GLU A 43 -14.87 2.52 4.33
C GLU A 43 -14.14 1.89 5.55
N SER A 44 -13.13 1.02 5.32
CA SER A 44 -12.27 0.45 6.37
C SER A 44 -10.80 0.88 6.28
N GLN A 45 -10.44 1.70 5.28
CA GLN A 45 -9.05 2.03 4.93
C GLN A 45 -8.74 3.52 5.11
N LEU A 46 -7.77 3.82 5.98
CA LEU A 46 -7.24 5.16 6.21
C LEU A 46 -5.90 5.35 5.47
N SER A 47 -5.78 6.40 4.67
CA SER A 47 -4.49 6.82 4.11
C SER A 47 -3.73 7.68 5.12
N VAL A 48 -2.47 7.34 5.38
CA VAL A 48 -1.58 8.09 6.29
C VAL A 48 -0.29 8.48 5.59
N ALA A 49 0.24 9.66 5.92
CA ALA A 49 1.50 10.16 5.38
C ALA A 49 2.66 9.91 6.37
N LEU A 50 3.85 9.67 5.83
CA LEU A 50 5.07 9.37 6.58
C LEU A 50 6.09 10.51 6.39
N PRO A 51 6.63 11.10 7.47
CA PRO A 51 7.75 12.03 7.37
C PRO A 51 8.98 11.39 6.71
N GLN A 52 9.75 12.20 5.99
CA GLN A 52 10.84 11.78 5.11
C GLN A 52 11.93 10.92 5.80
N LEU A 53 12.13 11.11 7.12
CA LEU A 53 13.10 10.36 7.90
C LEU A 53 12.43 9.55 9.01
N ALA A 54 12.80 8.29 9.09
CA ALA A 54 12.56 7.40 10.22
C ALA A 54 13.82 7.28 11.09
N THR A 55 13.63 7.13 12.39
CA THR A 55 14.65 6.75 13.37
C THR A 55 14.24 5.42 13.99
N VAL A 56 14.87 4.33 13.58
CA VAL A 56 14.59 2.97 14.07
C VAL A 56 15.42 2.74 15.32
N ARG A 57 14.77 2.41 16.43
CA ARG A 57 15.41 1.98 17.67
C ARG A 57 15.28 0.45 17.79
N PRO A 58 16.36 -0.32 17.67
CA PRO A 58 16.32 -1.74 17.96
C PRO A 58 16.15 -1.97 19.47
N LYS A 59 15.81 -3.21 19.87
CA LYS A 59 15.77 -3.64 21.27
C LYS A 59 17.17 -3.78 21.88
N GLN A 60 18.20 -3.91 21.05
CA GLN A 60 19.62 -3.98 21.42
C GLN A 60 20.48 -3.32 20.34
N GLY A 61 21.54 -2.61 20.74
CA GLY A 61 22.44 -1.88 19.82
C GLY A 61 21.93 -0.50 19.39
N ASP A 62 22.66 0.13 18.48
CA ASP A 62 22.47 1.54 18.13
C ASP A 62 21.23 1.84 17.28
N SER A 63 20.67 3.03 17.48
CA SER A 63 19.55 3.54 16.68
C SER A 63 20.01 4.04 15.31
N MET A 64 19.21 3.82 14.27
CA MET A 64 19.56 4.12 12.88
C MET A 64 18.59 5.13 12.27
N THR A 65 19.10 6.16 11.57
CA THR A 65 18.29 7.16 10.86
C THR A 65 18.42 7.02 9.34
N GLY A 66 17.31 7.19 8.61
CA GLY A 66 17.23 7.09 7.15
C GLY A 66 15.78 7.15 6.66
N LYS A 67 15.56 6.91 5.38
CA LYS A 67 14.24 6.76 4.75
C LYS A 67 13.72 5.34 5.03
N LEU A 68 12.47 5.21 5.49
CA LEU A 68 11.79 3.91 5.49
C LEU A 68 11.53 3.52 4.02
N THR A 69 11.91 2.31 3.62
CA THR A 69 11.70 1.83 2.23
C THR A 69 10.92 0.53 2.14
N LYS A 70 10.91 -0.26 3.22
CA LYS A 70 10.09 -1.47 3.37
C LYS A 70 9.61 -1.60 4.82
N LEU A 71 8.36 -2.00 5.00
CA LEU A 71 7.82 -2.49 6.27
C LEU A 71 6.83 -3.61 5.95
N ASN A 72 7.01 -4.79 6.56
CA ASN A 72 6.05 -5.89 6.49
C ASN A 72 6.06 -6.68 7.81
N GLN A 73 5.34 -7.81 7.86
CA GLN A 73 5.22 -8.65 9.07
C GLN A 73 6.54 -9.29 9.55
N GLN A 74 7.57 -9.35 8.70
CA GLN A 74 8.83 -10.07 8.94
C GLN A 74 9.97 -9.09 9.22
N GLU A 75 10.11 -8.04 8.40
CA GLU A 75 11.20 -7.08 8.45
C GLU A 75 10.78 -5.65 8.10
N LEU A 76 11.62 -4.72 8.55
CA LEU A 76 11.71 -3.35 8.09
C LEU A 76 13.02 -3.18 7.31
N THR A 77 13.04 -2.35 6.27
CA THR A 77 14.26 -1.88 5.60
C THR A 77 14.33 -0.36 5.68
N ILE A 78 15.48 0.15 6.14
CA ILE A 78 15.79 1.58 6.22
C ILE A 78 17.04 1.87 5.39
N SER A 79 17.01 2.96 4.62
CA SER A 79 18.14 3.38 3.78
C SER A 79 18.56 4.82 4.03
N ASN A 80 19.87 5.06 3.97
CA ASN A 80 20.44 6.38 3.82
C ASN A 80 21.20 6.43 2.49
N ASP A 81 21.77 7.58 2.13
CA ASP A 81 22.31 7.79 0.78
C ASP A 81 23.56 6.94 0.49
N ASN A 82 24.15 6.29 1.51
CA ASN A 82 25.33 5.41 1.40
C ASN A 82 25.04 3.92 1.66
N SER A 83 23.86 3.55 2.18
CA SER A 83 23.60 2.18 2.65
C SER A 83 22.11 1.86 2.83
N SER A 84 21.76 0.57 2.74
CA SER A 84 20.43 0.05 3.09
C SER A 84 20.59 -1.13 4.05
N LYS A 85 19.74 -1.21 5.08
CA LYS A 85 19.78 -2.27 6.10
C LYS A 85 18.38 -2.73 6.48
N SER A 86 18.17 -4.04 6.41
CA SER A 86 17.01 -4.70 6.99
C SER A 86 17.20 -5.01 8.47
N LEU A 87 16.09 -5.04 9.21
CA LEU A 87 15.98 -5.56 10.58
C LEU A 87 14.68 -6.38 10.72
N PRO A 88 14.72 -7.58 11.33
CA PRO A 88 13.51 -8.32 11.69
C PRO A 88 12.64 -7.53 12.67
N ILE A 89 11.31 -7.53 12.50
CA ILE A 89 10.39 -6.78 13.38
C ILE A 89 10.55 -7.19 14.85
N SER A 90 10.81 -8.47 15.11
CA SER A 90 11.06 -9.00 16.46
C SER A 90 12.20 -8.27 17.20
N GLN A 91 13.20 -7.75 16.48
CA GLN A 91 14.36 -7.04 17.02
C GLN A 91 14.14 -5.52 17.16
N ILE A 92 13.05 -4.96 16.64
CA ILE A 92 12.78 -3.52 16.69
C ILE A 92 11.96 -3.20 17.94
N ASN A 93 12.29 -2.10 18.62
CA ASN A 93 11.48 -1.55 19.71
C ASN A 93 10.48 -0.55 19.14
N ASN A 94 10.96 0.50 18.45
CA ASN A 94 10.10 1.51 17.86
C ASN A 94 10.72 2.20 16.64
N ILE A 95 9.88 2.85 15.85
CA ILE A 95 10.24 3.77 14.76
C ILE A 95 9.68 5.15 15.12
N ALA A 96 10.53 6.16 15.24
CA ALA A 96 10.10 7.56 15.39
C ALA A 96 10.39 8.34 14.11
N PHE A 97 9.36 8.96 13.53
CA PHE A 97 9.47 9.71 12.28
C PHE A 97 9.79 11.20 12.55
N LYS A 98 10.43 11.86 11.58
CA LYS A 98 10.86 13.27 11.66
C LYS A 98 11.07 13.92 10.30
N GLY A 99 11.10 15.25 10.27
CA GLY A 99 11.31 16.06 9.09
C GLY A 99 10.03 16.34 8.29
N ASP A 100 10.21 16.72 7.03
CA ASP A 100 9.09 17.13 6.18
C ASP A 100 8.24 15.95 5.72
N VAL A 101 6.94 16.20 5.52
CA VAL A 101 5.99 15.25 4.94
C VAL A 101 5.67 15.68 3.51
N TRP A 102 5.60 14.72 2.59
CA TRP A 102 5.23 14.95 1.19
C TRP A 102 3.89 14.26 0.88
N ILE A 103 2.87 15.06 0.57
CA ILE A 103 1.53 14.57 0.23
C ILE A 103 1.28 14.80 -1.26
N THR A 104 0.98 13.74 -1.99
CA THR A 104 0.46 13.83 -3.36
C THR A 104 -1.06 13.97 -3.29
N LYS A 105 -1.63 15.14 -3.60
CA LYS A 105 -3.10 15.29 -3.70
C LYS A 105 -3.62 14.64 -5.00
N ALA A 106 -4.92 14.36 -5.06
CA ALA A 106 -5.56 13.61 -6.15
C ALA A 106 -5.36 14.18 -7.58
N ASN A 107 -5.00 15.47 -7.70
CA ASN A 107 -4.62 16.11 -8.97
C ASN A 107 -3.12 15.96 -9.32
N GLY A 108 -2.39 15.05 -8.67
CA GLY A 108 -0.95 14.84 -8.84
C GLY A 108 -0.05 15.89 -8.17
N ARG A 109 -0.61 16.96 -7.60
CA ARG A 109 0.21 18.02 -6.97
C ARG A 109 0.80 17.52 -5.65
N ARG A 110 2.13 17.39 -5.63
CA ARG A 110 2.91 17.17 -4.39
C ARG A 110 2.95 18.45 -3.57
N ILE A 111 2.68 18.34 -2.28
CA ILE A 111 2.74 19.42 -1.27
C ILE A 111 3.74 18.99 -0.19
N ARG A 112 4.58 19.93 0.27
CA ARG A 112 5.57 19.74 1.35
C ARG A 112 5.05 20.41 2.62
N MET A 113 4.71 19.63 3.64
CA MET A 113 4.40 20.14 4.97
C MET A 113 5.68 20.13 5.82
N ARG A 114 6.01 21.28 6.42
CA ARG A 114 7.21 21.45 7.26
C ARG A 114 6.83 21.44 8.74
N GLY A 115 7.58 20.74 9.58
CA GLY A 115 7.30 20.66 11.02
C GLY A 115 6.08 19.82 11.38
N ALA A 116 5.58 19.02 10.43
CA ALA A 116 4.49 18.06 10.67
C ALA A 116 4.85 17.01 11.74
N ASP A 117 6.15 16.79 11.97
CA ASP A 117 6.73 15.99 13.05
C ASP A 117 6.67 16.65 14.45
N LYS A 118 6.08 17.86 14.55
CA LYS A 118 5.95 18.63 15.81
C LYS A 118 4.50 18.91 16.19
N ALA A 119 3.54 18.49 15.37
CA ALA A 119 2.13 18.60 15.69
C ALA A 119 1.74 17.59 16.80
N SER A 120 0.91 18.02 17.75
CA SER A 120 0.47 17.19 18.88
C SER A 120 -1.04 17.30 19.18
N SER A 121 -1.71 18.34 18.69
CA SER A 121 -3.17 18.48 18.81
C SER A 121 -3.89 17.36 18.07
N GLY A 122 -4.94 16.79 18.66
CA GLY A 122 -5.73 15.73 18.03
C GLY A 122 -5.02 14.39 17.82
N GLN A 123 -3.86 14.15 18.48
CA GLN A 123 -3.10 12.90 18.34
C GLN A 123 -3.96 11.66 18.62
N GLN A 124 -4.00 10.75 17.64
CA GLN A 124 -4.63 9.44 17.72
C GLN A 124 -3.59 8.38 18.09
N ILE A 125 -4.00 7.39 18.86
CA ILE A 125 -3.17 6.25 19.29
C ILE A 125 -3.93 4.95 19.01
N TRP A 126 -3.66 4.34 17.87
CA TRP A 126 -4.24 3.05 17.49
C TRP A 126 -3.36 1.93 18.03
N ARG A 127 -3.85 1.20 19.03
CA ARG A 127 -3.14 0.07 19.67
C ARG A 127 -3.48 -1.24 18.98
N GLU A 128 -2.64 -2.25 19.21
CA GLU A 128 -2.86 -3.65 18.76
C GLU A 128 -3.11 -3.81 17.25
N VAL A 129 -2.70 -2.84 16.43
CA VAL A 129 -2.87 -2.85 14.98
C VAL A 129 -2.08 -4.03 14.41
N PRO A 130 -2.72 -5.00 13.72
CA PRO A 130 -2.00 -6.12 13.13
C PRO A 130 -0.95 -5.64 12.13
N LEU A 131 0.24 -6.26 12.10
CA LEU A 131 1.29 -5.89 11.14
C LEU A 131 0.86 -6.00 9.67
N ALA A 132 -0.13 -6.85 9.37
CA ALA A 132 -0.73 -7.00 8.04
C ALA A 132 -1.70 -5.86 7.66
N ALA A 133 -2.17 -5.06 8.63
CA ALA A 133 -3.09 -3.96 8.38
C ALA A 133 -2.38 -2.70 7.84
N PHE A 134 -1.05 -2.62 7.92
CA PHE A 134 -0.23 -1.52 7.40
C PHE A 134 0.39 -1.90 6.06
N ASN A 135 0.01 -1.18 5.01
CA ASN A 135 0.53 -1.38 3.66
C ASN A 135 1.34 -0.14 3.22
N LEU A 136 2.68 -0.22 3.28
CA LEU A 136 3.59 0.83 2.84
C LEU A 136 3.51 0.99 1.31
N GLN A 137 3.13 2.17 0.83
CA GLN A 137 2.99 2.44 -0.59
C GLN A 137 4.34 2.68 -1.28
N GLN A 138 4.32 2.82 -2.61
CA GLN A 138 5.48 3.24 -3.40
C GLN A 138 5.10 4.51 -4.20
N PRO A 139 5.73 5.67 -3.95
CA PRO A 139 6.85 5.91 -3.03
C PRO A 139 6.46 5.73 -1.54
N PRO A 140 7.43 5.37 -0.66
CA PRO A 140 7.20 5.05 0.75
C PRO A 140 6.99 6.29 1.65
N GLU A 141 6.39 7.35 1.09
CA GLU A 141 5.99 8.57 1.79
C GLU A 141 4.54 8.47 2.32
N GLN A 142 3.84 7.38 1.99
CA GLN A 142 2.45 7.11 2.34
C GLN A 142 2.26 5.63 2.71
N ALA A 143 1.27 5.34 3.55
CA ALA A 143 0.81 4.00 3.87
C ALA A 143 -0.72 3.95 3.94
N ILE A 144 -1.29 2.76 3.74
CA ILE A 144 -2.72 2.50 3.94
C ILE A 144 -2.89 1.64 5.20
N LEU A 145 -3.78 2.06 6.09
CA LEU A 145 -4.13 1.35 7.33
C LEU A 145 -5.54 0.75 7.23
N SER A 146 -5.65 -0.56 7.35
CA SER A 146 -6.95 -1.26 7.44
C SER A 146 -7.42 -1.34 8.89
N LEU A 147 -8.06 -0.30 9.40
CA LEU A 147 -8.41 -0.16 10.83
C LEU A 147 -9.75 -0.81 11.22
N GLY A 148 -10.52 -1.32 10.25
CA GLY A 148 -11.83 -1.96 10.46
C GLY A 148 -11.85 -3.25 11.29
N THR A 149 -10.70 -3.76 11.74
CA THR A 149 -10.58 -4.87 12.70
C THR A 149 -9.96 -4.44 14.04
N VAL A 150 -9.75 -3.14 14.24
CA VAL A 150 -9.06 -2.55 15.40
C VAL A 150 -9.95 -1.56 16.14
N LEU A 151 -10.78 -0.82 15.40
CA LEU A 151 -11.66 0.23 15.91
C LEU A 151 -13.13 -0.17 15.78
N SER A 152 -14.02 0.49 16.54
CA SER A 152 -15.45 0.37 16.28
C SER A 152 -15.82 1.07 14.96
N GLY A 153 -17.00 0.75 14.42
CA GLY A 153 -17.51 1.41 13.22
C GLY A 153 -17.78 2.92 13.41
N GLU A 154 -17.96 3.37 14.65
CA GLU A 154 -18.20 4.78 15.00
C GLU A 154 -16.88 5.55 15.07
N ASP A 155 -15.89 5.06 15.86
CA ASP A 155 -14.53 5.64 15.91
C ASP A 155 -13.92 5.76 14.51
N LEU A 156 -14.11 4.72 13.69
CA LEU A 156 -13.58 4.66 12.33
C LEU A 156 -14.30 5.63 11.39
N ALA A 157 -15.62 5.83 11.54
CA ALA A 157 -16.37 6.81 10.77
C ALA A 157 -15.92 8.24 11.09
N ASP A 158 -15.67 8.56 12.36
CA ASP A 158 -15.17 9.87 12.79
C ASP A 158 -13.75 10.15 12.26
N ILE A 159 -12.83 9.19 12.40
CA ILE A 159 -11.47 9.29 11.85
C ILE A 159 -11.50 9.44 10.31
N LEU A 160 -12.36 8.70 9.62
CA LEU A 160 -12.52 8.82 8.16
C LEU A 160 -13.25 10.11 7.74
N SER A 161 -14.03 10.72 8.64
CA SER A 161 -14.62 12.05 8.43
C SER A 161 -13.54 13.12 8.49
N ILE A 162 -12.69 13.10 9.52
CA ILE A 162 -11.53 14.00 9.66
C ILE A 162 -10.57 13.84 8.47
N SER A 163 -10.32 12.62 7.99
CA SER A 163 -9.40 12.37 6.87
C SER A 163 -9.87 12.89 5.49
N ARG A 164 -11.01 13.57 5.40
CA ARG A 164 -11.49 14.23 4.18
C ARG A 164 -10.80 15.57 3.94
N ASP A 165 -10.60 16.31 5.03
CA ASP A 165 -10.01 17.65 5.01
C ASP A 165 -8.56 17.62 5.54
N SER A 166 -8.30 16.86 6.60
CA SER A 166 -6.97 16.63 7.19
C SER A 166 -6.26 15.41 6.59
N THR A 167 -4.92 15.36 6.67
CA THR A 167 -4.13 14.13 6.48
C THR A 167 -3.50 13.70 7.79
N TYR A 168 -3.65 12.42 8.16
CA TYR A 168 -2.97 11.85 9.31
C TYR A 168 -1.49 11.60 9.02
N VAL A 169 -0.61 12.24 9.78
CA VAL A 169 0.84 12.06 9.74
C VAL A 169 1.26 11.10 10.87
N VAL A 170 1.96 10.01 10.52
CA VAL A 170 2.49 9.07 11.51
C VAL A 170 3.72 9.68 12.19
N GLN A 171 3.68 9.72 13.53
CA GLN A 171 4.74 10.24 14.39
C GLN A 171 5.62 9.09 14.92
N GLU A 172 4.98 8.00 15.36
CA GLU A 172 5.67 6.86 15.97
C GLU A 172 4.94 5.54 15.71
N ILE A 173 5.70 4.46 15.55
CA ILE A 173 5.22 3.06 15.55
C ILE A 173 6.01 2.30 16.63
N LEU A 174 5.32 1.54 17.48
CA LEU A 174 5.93 0.75 18.57
C LEU A 174 5.57 -0.73 18.43
N PHE A 175 6.55 -1.62 18.61
CA PHE A 175 6.41 -3.08 18.46
C PHE A 175 6.39 -3.78 19.83
N GLU A 176 5.39 -3.41 20.62
CA GLU A 176 5.22 -3.81 22.02
C GLU A 176 4.82 -5.30 22.16
N SER A 177 4.00 -5.81 21.23
CA SER A 177 3.47 -7.19 21.22
C SER A 177 3.72 -7.90 19.89
N PRO A 178 4.08 -9.20 19.86
CA PRO A 178 4.32 -9.94 18.61
C PRO A 178 3.12 -9.92 17.66
N GLY A 179 3.37 -9.70 16.35
CA GLY A 179 2.33 -9.70 15.32
C GLY A 179 1.49 -8.41 15.22
N THR A 180 1.64 -7.50 16.18
CA THR A 180 0.90 -6.22 16.27
C THR A 180 1.83 -5.03 16.49
N MET A 181 1.29 -3.82 16.45
CA MET A 181 1.99 -2.58 16.79
C MET A 181 1.03 -1.50 17.29
N THR A 182 1.56 -0.53 18.03
CA THR A 182 0.87 0.72 18.36
C THR A 182 1.32 1.82 17.40
N ILE A 183 0.38 2.54 16.79
CA ILE A 183 0.64 3.66 15.87
C ILE A 183 0.17 4.96 16.53
N LYS A 184 1.05 5.97 16.57
CA LYS A 184 0.71 7.34 16.96
C LYS A 184 0.68 8.22 15.71
N ALA A 185 -0.45 8.85 15.43
CA ALA A 185 -0.64 9.71 14.26
C ALA A 185 -1.37 11.00 14.63
N VAL A 186 -1.18 12.06 13.84
CA VAL A 186 -1.73 13.40 14.10
C VAL A 186 -2.37 13.94 12.82
N PRO A 187 -3.63 14.42 12.84
CA PRO A 187 -4.25 15.06 11.68
C PRO A 187 -3.65 16.45 11.45
N ILE A 188 -3.35 16.78 10.19
CA ILE A 188 -2.80 18.09 9.77
C ILE A 188 -3.38 18.49 8.41
N ASP A 189 -3.67 19.78 8.24
CA ASP A 189 -4.38 20.37 7.08
C ASP A 189 -3.45 21.05 6.04
#